data_AF-A0A067Q4U4-F1
#
_entry.id   AF-A0A067Q4U4-F1
#
_cell.length_a   1.000
_cell.length_b   1.000
_cell.length_c   1.000
_cell.angle_alpha   90.00
_cell.angle_beta   90.00
_cell.angle_gamma   90.00
#
_symmetry.space_group_name_H-M   'P 1'
#
loop_
_entity.id
_entity.type
_entity.pdbx_description
1 polymer ?
#
loop_
_entity_poly.entity_id
_entity_poly.type
_entity_poly.pdbx_seq_one_letter_code
_entity_poly.pdbx_strand_id
1 'polypeptide(L)'
;MTARHRVHGYEVAVKFIIKSKVPDNAWMNDENLGRVPTEIMLLSMVNHEHIVRCVDIFEDHLYFYLFFPPLPLHHKHLDSLRPNFSRRPSHDLFECIEQSKHKRLSETQARYIFAQVVEAVWYLDRQGITHRDIKDENLLIDKDFTVKLIDFGSAVVADPTQPRPFYNLFYGTTAYAASEIILRQPYQAAPAEMWTLGVLLSYLLTGASPFPSERDAIEGRIVLNVHEGKAQKGIRVSEVCLGLMRRCLNKDPERRANIEEIRDHWWVRGAWEAWEGRMRR
;
A
#
# COMPACT_ATOMS: atom_id res chain seq x y z
N MET A 1 16.81 -3.81 6.76
CA MET A 1 18.25 -4.10 6.55
C MET A 1 18.37 -5.26 5.58
N THR A 2 19.40 -5.36 4.74
CA THR A 2 19.60 -6.58 3.92
C THR A 2 20.65 -7.49 4.55
N ALA A 3 20.47 -8.80 4.41
CA ALA A 3 21.38 -9.85 4.84
C ALA A 3 21.55 -10.88 3.72
N ARG A 4 22.53 -11.78 3.85
CA ARG A 4 22.77 -12.85 2.88
C ARG A 4 22.58 -14.21 3.54
N HIS A 5 21.71 -15.03 2.96
CA HIS A 5 21.51 -16.40 3.42
C HIS A 5 22.83 -17.19 3.28
N ARG A 6 23.38 -17.69 4.39
CA ARG A 6 24.73 -18.29 4.42
C ARG A 6 24.88 -19.52 3.51
N VAL A 7 23.89 -20.40 3.48
CA VAL A 7 23.97 -21.67 2.73
C VAL A 7 23.67 -21.46 1.23
N HIS A 8 22.53 -20.87 0.91
CA HIS A 8 22.08 -20.71 -0.47
C HIS A 8 22.55 -19.41 -1.17
N GLY A 9 23.15 -18.48 -0.43
CA GLY A 9 23.81 -17.30 -0.97
C GLY A 9 22.89 -16.19 -1.49
N TYR A 10 21.56 -16.33 -1.39
CA TYR A 10 20.60 -15.31 -1.81
C TYR A 10 20.50 -14.17 -0.78
N GLU A 11 20.20 -12.97 -1.26
CA GLU A 11 19.95 -11.80 -0.41
C GLU A 11 18.55 -11.86 0.20
N VAL A 12 18.38 -11.35 1.41
CA VAL A 12 17.10 -11.26 2.12
C VAL A 12 16.99 -9.89 2.79
N ALA A 13 15.77 -9.36 2.87
CA ALA A 13 15.49 -8.24 3.75
C ALA A 13 15.11 -8.76 5.14
N VAL A 14 15.65 -8.14 6.18
CA VAL A 14 15.36 -8.46 7.57
C VAL A 14 14.72 -7.26 8.24
N LYS A 15 13.52 -7.48 8.80
CA LYS A 15 12.82 -6.56 9.70
C LYS A 15 12.96 -7.06 11.14
N PHE A 16 13.21 -6.13 12.05
CA PHE A 16 13.35 -6.39 13.48
C PHE A 16 12.15 -5.79 14.19
N ILE A 17 11.50 -6.56 15.08
CA ILE A 17 10.46 -6.06 15.96
C ILE A 17 10.97 -6.17 17.39
N ILE A 18 11.06 -5.03 18.09
CA ILE A 18 11.50 -4.99 19.49
C ILE A 18 10.34 -5.40 20.38
N LYS A 19 10.46 -6.49 21.14
CA LYS A 19 9.38 -7.04 21.98
C LYS A 19 8.82 -6.01 22.97
N SER A 20 9.67 -5.18 23.57
CA SER A 20 9.26 -4.14 24.52
C SER A 20 8.58 -2.91 23.89
N LYS A 21 8.55 -2.81 22.56
CA LYS A 21 7.89 -1.71 21.83
C LYS A 21 6.57 -2.12 21.20
N VAL A 22 6.20 -3.40 21.26
CA VAL A 22 4.91 -3.88 20.75
C VAL A 22 3.80 -3.47 21.73
N PRO A 23 2.80 -2.69 21.28
CA PRO A 23 1.67 -2.31 22.12
C PRO A 23 0.95 -3.52 22.70
N ASP A 24 0.40 -3.40 23.92
CA ASP A 24 -0.26 -4.52 24.60
C ASP A 24 -1.43 -5.12 23.80
N ASN A 25 -2.14 -4.28 23.04
CA ASN A 25 -3.26 -4.67 22.18
C ASN A 25 -2.84 -5.21 20.80
N ALA A 26 -1.53 -5.23 20.49
CA ALA A 26 -0.96 -5.71 19.23
C ALA A 26 -0.29 -7.08 19.37
N TRP A 27 -0.68 -7.85 20.40
CA TRP A 27 -0.24 -9.23 20.61
C TRP A 27 -1.38 -10.20 20.32
N MET A 28 -1.05 -11.29 19.64
CA MET A 28 -1.95 -12.39 19.32
C MET A 28 -1.36 -13.71 19.83
N ASN A 29 -2.22 -14.68 20.11
CA ASN A 29 -1.81 -16.03 20.48
C ASN A 29 -2.13 -16.98 19.33
N ASP A 30 -1.16 -17.80 18.95
CA ASP A 30 -1.27 -18.90 18.01
C ASP A 30 -0.87 -20.21 18.68
N GLU A 31 -1.43 -21.33 18.25
CA GLU A 31 -1.04 -22.65 18.75
C GLU A 31 0.37 -23.05 18.31
N ASN A 32 0.80 -22.65 17.11
CA ASN A 32 2.09 -23.01 16.54
C ASN A 32 3.15 -21.92 16.76
N LEU A 33 2.78 -20.65 16.60
CA LEU A 33 3.69 -19.51 16.74
C LEU A 33 3.81 -19.01 18.19
N GLY A 34 2.92 -19.42 19.09
CA GLY A 34 2.84 -18.89 20.45
C GLY A 34 2.34 -17.44 20.48
N ARG A 35 2.82 -16.66 21.46
CA ARG A 35 2.43 -15.24 21.61
C ARG A 35 3.31 -14.35 20.74
N VAL A 36 2.75 -13.85 19.64
CA VAL A 36 3.46 -13.04 18.64
C VAL A 36 2.74 -11.71 18.36
N PRO A 37 3.44 -10.69 17.82
CA PRO A 37 2.80 -9.46 17.36
C PRO A 37 1.79 -9.72 16.25
N THR A 38 0.75 -8.89 16.16
CA THR A 38 -0.28 -8.95 15.10
C THR A 38 0.33 -8.98 13.70
N GLU A 39 1.39 -8.20 13.45
CA GLU A 39 2.09 -8.22 12.16
C GLU A 39 2.62 -9.62 11.79
N ILE A 40 3.24 -10.32 12.74
CA ILE A 40 3.77 -11.68 12.51
C ILE A 40 2.64 -12.65 12.22
N MET A 41 1.56 -12.58 13.02
CA MET A 41 0.38 -13.40 12.83
C MET A 41 -0.20 -13.21 11.42
N LEU A 42 -0.43 -11.96 11.02
CA LEU A 42 -1.02 -11.64 9.72
C LEU A 42 -0.14 -12.09 8.56
N LEU A 43 1.17 -11.83 8.62
CA LEU A 43 2.12 -12.26 7.60
C LEU A 43 2.23 -13.79 7.46
N SER A 44 1.84 -14.55 8.49
CA SER A 44 1.78 -16.01 8.45
C SER A 44 0.48 -16.54 7.82
N MET A 45 -0.59 -15.75 7.83
CA MET A 45 -1.92 -16.13 7.35
C MET A 45 -2.20 -15.69 5.91
N VAL A 46 -1.61 -14.57 5.49
CA VAL A 46 -1.85 -14.00 4.16
C VAL A 46 -0.95 -14.61 3.10
N ASN A 47 -1.52 -14.88 1.92
CA ASN A 47 -0.79 -15.35 0.75
C ASN A 47 -1.42 -14.74 -0.52
N HIS A 48 -0.81 -13.67 -1.02
CA HIS A 48 -1.29 -12.94 -2.18
C HIS A 48 -0.11 -12.39 -2.99
N GLU A 49 -0.24 -12.33 -4.31
CA GLU A 49 0.83 -11.89 -5.22
C GLU A 49 1.34 -10.49 -4.90
N HIS A 50 0.43 -9.58 -4.54
CA HIS A 50 0.74 -8.18 -4.24
C HIS A 50 0.93 -7.90 -2.74
N ILE A 51 1.16 -8.92 -1.91
CA ILE A 51 1.51 -8.78 -0.50
C ILE A 51 2.87 -9.45 -0.28
N VAL A 52 3.71 -8.86 0.55
CA VAL A 52 5.01 -9.46 0.87
C VAL A 52 4.82 -10.78 1.64
N ARG A 53 5.57 -11.80 1.24
CA ARG A 53 5.60 -13.07 1.96
C ARG A 53 6.76 -13.06 2.94
N CYS A 54 6.47 -13.27 4.22
CA CYS A 54 7.49 -13.60 5.21
C CYS A 54 7.91 -15.07 5.00
N VAL A 55 9.20 -15.30 4.79
CA VAL A 55 9.73 -16.65 4.50
C VAL A 55 10.03 -17.37 5.80
N ASP A 56 10.70 -16.68 6.73
CA ASP A 56 11.08 -17.24 8.03
C ASP A 56 10.93 -16.20 9.15
N ILE A 57 10.67 -16.70 10.36
CA ILE A 57 10.56 -15.91 11.57
C ILE A 57 11.48 -16.54 12.62
N PHE A 58 12.32 -15.73 13.24
CA PHE A 58 13.15 -16.14 14.38
C PHE A 58 12.91 -15.18 15.55
N GLU A 59 13.28 -15.60 16.76
CA GLU A 59 13.20 -14.75 17.94
C GLU A 59 14.36 -14.96 18.91
N ASP A 60 14.64 -13.94 19.71
CA ASP A 60 15.43 -14.03 20.92
C ASP A 60 14.73 -13.31 22.08
N HIS A 61 15.44 -13.03 23.17
CA HIS A 61 14.89 -12.34 24.34
C HIS A 61 14.47 -10.86 24.09
N LEU A 62 14.94 -10.21 23.02
CA LEU A 62 14.69 -8.80 22.72
C LEU A 62 13.90 -8.58 21.44
N TYR A 63 14.11 -9.41 20.42
CA TYR A 63 13.63 -9.17 19.07
C TYR A 63 12.87 -10.37 18.48
N PHE A 64 11.94 -10.06 17.59
CA PHE A 64 11.58 -10.93 16.48
C PHE A 64 12.32 -10.50 15.21
N TYR A 65 12.70 -11.47 14.39
CA TYR A 65 13.42 -11.30 13.13
C TYR A 65 12.59 -11.88 11.99
N LEU A 66 12.08 -11.02 11.11
CA LEU A 66 11.27 -11.42 9.96
C LEU A 66 12.11 -11.36 8.70
N PHE A 67 12.12 -12.44 7.94
CA PHE A 67 12.92 -12.59 6.72
C PHE A 67 12.02 -12.51 5.48
N PHE A 68 12.35 -11.60 4.58
CA PHE A 68 11.63 -11.37 3.33
C PHE A 68 12.53 -11.63 2.13
N PRO A 69 12.00 -12.22 1.05
CA PRO A 69 12.78 -12.49 -0.14
C PRO A 69 13.08 -11.17 -0.88
N PRO A 70 14.15 -11.14 -1.69
CA PRO A 70 14.50 -9.96 -2.46
C PRO A 70 13.50 -9.81 -3.62
N LEU A 71 13.12 -8.56 -3.89
CA LEU A 71 12.37 -8.22 -5.10
C LEU A 71 13.35 -7.97 -6.27
N PRO A 72 13.03 -8.42 -7.51
CA PRO A 72 11.89 -9.24 -7.91
C PRO A 72 12.16 -10.75 -7.74
N LEU A 73 11.09 -11.50 -7.49
CA LEU A 73 11.11 -12.97 -7.31
C LEU A 73 11.36 -13.75 -8.62
N HIS A 74 11.46 -13.11 -9.78
CA HIS A 74 11.66 -13.78 -11.06
C HIS A 74 13.13 -13.91 -11.51
N HIS A 75 13.63 -15.14 -11.32
CA HIS A 75 14.56 -15.95 -12.13
C HIS A 75 15.73 -15.28 -12.87
N LYS A 76 16.92 -15.61 -12.35
CA LYS A 76 18.11 -16.11 -13.08
C LYS A 76 17.88 -16.31 -14.60
N HIS A 77 18.33 -15.36 -15.43
CA HIS A 77 18.93 -15.62 -16.77
C HIS A 77 19.32 -14.36 -17.56
N LEU A 78 19.68 -13.23 -16.93
CA LEU A 78 20.22 -12.09 -17.68
C LEU A 78 21.22 -11.26 -16.87
N ASP A 79 22.26 -11.90 -16.33
CA ASP A 79 23.32 -11.22 -15.58
C ASP A 79 24.46 -10.66 -16.45
N SER A 80 24.41 -10.83 -17.77
CA SER A 80 25.54 -10.46 -18.66
C SER A 80 25.43 -9.10 -19.36
N LEU A 81 24.36 -8.32 -19.13
CA LEU A 81 24.20 -6.98 -19.73
C LEU A 81 23.76 -5.94 -18.70
N ARG A 82 24.40 -5.91 -17.52
CA ARG A 82 24.17 -4.82 -16.56
C ARG A 82 25.04 -3.61 -16.93
N PRO A 83 24.46 -2.46 -17.33
CA PRO A 83 25.16 -1.19 -17.19
C PRO A 83 25.41 -0.93 -15.70
N ASN A 84 26.50 -0.22 -15.37
CA ASN A 84 26.84 0.19 -14.01
C ASN A 84 25.75 1.12 -13.44
N PHE A 85 24.70 0.54 -12.88
CA PHE A 85 23.77 1.21 -11.98
C PHE A 85 24.08 0.81 -10.55
N SER A 86 24.25 1.81 -9.70
CA SER A 86 24.49 1.68 -8.27
C SER A 86 23.39 0.86 -7.61
N ARG A 87 23.79 -0.23 -6.95
CA ARG A 87 23.02 -1.13 -6.08
C ARG A 87 21.71 -0.55 -5.52
N ARG A 88 20.55 -0.93 -6.08
CA ARG A 88 19.32 -1.35 -5.36
C ARG A 88 18.27 -1.84 -6.38
N PRO A 89 17.88 -3.13 -6.37
CA PRO A 89 16.93 -3.70 -7.32
C PRO A 89 15.44 -3.50 -6.95
N SER A 90 15.14 -2.92 -5.78
CA SER A 90 13.79 -2.49 -5.40
C SER A 90 13.83 -1.12 -4.73
N HIS A 91 12.82 -0.33 -5.06
CA HIS A 91 12.53 0.98 -4.47
C HIS A 91 11.15 0.89 -3.82
N ASP A 92 10.91 1.66 -2.76
CA ASP A 92 9.52 1.95 -2.41
C ASP A 92 8.89 2.82 -3.51
N LEU A 93 7.56 2.84 -3.54
CA LEU A 93 6.81 3.55 -4.57
C LEU A 93 7.02 5.06 -4.45
N PHE A 94 7.33 5.56 -3.26
CA PHE A 94 7.71 6.95 -3.04
C PHE A 94 8.98 7.32 -3.81
N GLU A 95 10.07 6.55 -3.65
CA GLU A 95 11.32 6.73 -4.39
C GLU A 95 11.09 6.61 -5.91
N CYS A 96 10.24 5.68 -6.35
CA CYS A 96 9.86 5.54 -7.76
C CYS A 96 9.17 6.80 -8.32
N ILE A 97 8.24 7.39 -7.55
CA ILE A 97 7.56 8.63 -7.91
C ILE A 97 8.55 9.78 -7.93
N GLU A 98 9.35 9.97 -6.87
CA GLU A 98 10.28 11.10 -6.73
C GLU A 98 11.40 11.10 -7.78
N GLN A 99 11.87 9.92 -8.20
CA GLN A 99 12.89 9.77 -9.24
C GLN A 99 12.32 9.88 -10.66
N SER A 100 11.00 9.84 -10.82
CA SER A 100 10.37 10.02 -12.12
C SER A 100 10.60 11.45 -12.64
N LYS A 101 10.70 11.59 -13.96
CA LYS A 101 10.96 12.88 -14.66
C LYS A 101 10.06 14.03 -14.17
N HIS A 102 8.85 13.72 -13.76
CA HIS A 102 7.83 14.70 -13.37
C HIS A 102 7.37 14.54 -11.92
N LYS A 103 8.08 13.75 -11.10
CA LYS A 103 7.69 13.42 -9.73
C LYS A 103 6.28 12.85 -9.61
N ARG A 104 5.88 12.06 -10.62
CA ARG A 104 4.55 11.48 -10.78
C ARG A 104 4.57 10.37 -11.84
N LEU A 105 3.53 9.56 -11.86
CA LEU A 105 3.35 8.52 -12.88
C LEU A 105 2.41 8.97 -13.98
N SER A 106 2.53 8.34 -15.16
CA SER A 106 1.46 8.46 -16.16
C SER A 106 0.19 7.80 -15.65
N GLU A 107 -0.99 8.26 -16.09
CA GLU A 107 -2.25 7.66 -15.68
C GLU A 107 -2.31 6.15 -15.95
N THR A 108 -1.69 5.67 -17.04
CA THR A 108 -1.60 4.24 -17.34
C THR A 108 -0.77 3.46 -16.32
N GLN A 109 0.38 4.00 -15.90
CA GLN A 109 1.21 3.39 -14.86
C GLN A 109 0.50 3.43 -13.50
N ALA A 110 -0.09 4.59 -13.16
CA ALA A 110 -0.88 4.75 -11.94
C ALA A 110 -2.04 3.75 -11.90
N ARG A 111 -2.77 3.57 -13.01
CA ARG A 111 -3.85 2.58 -13.14
C ARG A 111 -3.36 1.16 -12.89
N TYR A 112 -2.26 0.76 -13.53
CA TYR A 112 -1.71 -0.58 -13.39
C TYR A 112 -1.26 -0.89 -11.95
N ILE A 113 -0.56 0.05 -11.31
CA ILE A 113 -0.13 -0.07 -9.91
C ILE A 113 -1.33 -0.05 -8.96
N PHE A 114 -2.23 0.92 -9.14
CA PHE A 114 -3.39 1.08 -8.27
C PHE A 114 -4.29 -0.16 -8.30
N ALA A 115 -4.47 -0.78 -9.46
CA ALA A 115 -5.24 -2.00 -9.59
C ALA A 115 -4.64 -3.15 -8.76
N GLN A 116 -3.32 -3.34 -8.78
CA GLN A 116 -2.63 -4.34 -7.96
C GLN A 116 -2.82 -4.09 -6.45
N VAL A 117 -2.76 -2.81 -6.03
CA VAL A 117 -3.04 -2.42 -4.64
C VAL A 117 -4.50 -2.72 -4.26
N VAL A 118 -5.45 -2.40 -5.15
CA VAL A 118 -6.87 -2.67 -4.93
C VAL A 118 -7.13 -4.18 -4.79
N GLU A 119 -6.50 -5.03 -5.61
CA GLU A 119 -6.63 -6.50 -5.45
C GLU A 119 -6.07 -6.98 -4.09
N ALA A 120 -4.93 -6.44 -3.65
CA ALA A 120 -4.37 -6.76 -2.33
C ALA A 120 -5.33 -6.36 -1.19
N VAL A 121 -5.90 -5.16 -1.26
CA VAL A 121 -6.84 -4.66 -0.24
C VAL A 121 -8.15 -5.44 -0.27
N TRP A 122 -8.67 -5.77 -1.45
CA TRP A 122 -9.85 -6.61 -1.59
C TRP A 122 -9.62 -8.00 -0.97
N TYR A 123 -8.46 -8.61 -1.22
CA TYR A 123 -8.08 -9.89 -0.62
C TYR A 123 -8.01 -9.83 0.92
N LEU A 124 -7.49 -8.72 1.48
CA LEU A 124 -7.43 -8.51 2.93
C LEU A 124 -8.82 -8.31 3.55
N ASP A 125 -9.65 -7.45 2.95
CA ASP A 125 -11.00 -7.17 3.46
C ASP A 125 -11.88 -8.43 3.50
N ARG A 126 -11.73 -9.32 2.51
CA ARG A 126 -12.37 -10.65 2.45
C ARG A 126 -12.02 -11.57 3.63
N GLN A 127 -10.90 -11.32 4.30
CA GLN A 127 -10.46 -12.02 5.51
C GLN A 127 -10.71 -11.21 6.79
N GLY A 128 -11.38 -10.06 6.66
CA GLY A 128 -11.62 -9.16 7.78
C GLY A 128 -10.38 -8.39 8.24
N ILE A 129 -9.36 -8.29 7.40
CA ILE A 129 -8.11 -7.57 7.70
C ILE A 129 -8.19 -6.18 7.07
N THR A 130 -7.83 -5.14 7.83
CA THR A 130 -7.62 -3.79 7.32
C THR A 130 -6.20 -3.36 7.66
N HIS A 131 -5.43 -2.87 6.68
CA HIS A 131 -4.01 -2.55 6.82
C HIS A 131 -3.77 -1.26 7.63
N ARG A 132 -4.60 -0.23 7.40
CA ARG A 132 -4.60 1.09 8.09
C ARG A 132 -3.36 1.98 7.95
N ASP A 133 -2.31 1.53 7.26
CA ASP A 133 -1.14 2.37 6.92
C ASP A 133 -0.70 2.17 5.46
N ILE A 134 -1.65 2.13 4.52
CA ILE A 134 -1.31 2.07 3.09
C ILE A 134 -0.79 3.44 2.64
N LYS A 135 0.42 3.46 2.09
CA LYS A 135 1.08 4.63 1.53
C LYS A 135 2.15 4.20 0.55
N ASP A 136 2.65 5.13 -0.23
CA ASP A 136 3.71 4.89 -1.21
C ASP A 136 5.02 4.34 -0.58
N GLU A 137 5.34 4.73 0.66
CA GLU A 137 6.47 4.13 1.41
C GLU A 137 6.26 2.64 1.78
N ASN A 138 5.01 2.22 1.97
CA ASN A 138 4.66 0.83 2.34
C ASN A 138 4.30 -0.03 1.12
N LEU A 139 4.64 0.44 -0.08
CA LEU A 139 4.47 -0.28 -1.33
C LEU A 139 5.84 -0.43 -1.99
N LEU A 140 6.39 -1.64 -1.97
CA LEU A 140 7.60 -1.94 -2.73
C LEU A 140 7.23 -2.11 -4.20
N ILE A 141 8.09 -1.63 -5.09
CA ILE A 141 7.89 -1.76 -6.54
C ILE A 141 9.15 -2.26 -7.24
N ASP A 142 8.95 -3.12 -8.24
CA ASP A 142 10.03 -3.58 -9.11
C ASP A 142 10.05 -2.86 -10.47
N LYS A 143 11.03 -3.21 -11.30
CA LYS A 143 11.23 -2.64 -12.64
C LYS A 143 10.05 -2.84 -13.60
N ASP A 144 9.20 -3.84 -13.34
CA ASP A 144 8.05 -4.21 -14.16
C ASP A 144 6.75 -3.57 -13.63
N PHE A 145 6.88 -2.66 -12.64
CA PHE A 145 5.81 -2.02 -11.90
C PHE A 145 4.93 -3.00 -11.11
N THR A 146 5.48 -4.16 -10.74
CA THR A 146 4.80 -5.09 -9.82
C THR A 146 4.95 -4.57 -8.40
N VAL A 147 3.84 -4.44 -7.68
CA VAL A 147 3.85 -3.95 -6.29
C VAL A 147 3.69 -5.05 -5.27
N LYS A 148 4.31 -4.84 -4.10
CA LYS A 148 4.08 -5.62 -2.88
C LYS A 148 3.81 -4.71 -1.70
N LEU A 149 2.65 -4.86 -1.09
CA LEU A 149 2.29 -4.25 0.18
C LEU A 149 3.12 -4.86 1.31
N ILE A 150 3.68 -3.99 2.15
CA ILE A 150 4.49 -4.32 3.32
C ILE A 150 3.95 -3.63 4.57
N ASP A 151 4.44 -4.08 5.73
CA ASP A 151 4.24 -3.47 7.04
C ASP A 151 2.82 -3.53 7.63
N PHE A 152 2.49 -4.67 8.24
CA PHE A 152 1.20 -4.90 8.89
C PHE A 152 1.18 -4.45 10.36
N GLY A 153 2.13 -3.62 10.80
CA GLY A 153 2.24 -3.19 12.20
C GLY A 153 1.01 -2.43 12.72
N SER A 154 0.29 -1.75 11.83
CA SER A 154 -0.92 -0.99 12.14
C SER A 154 -2.22 -1.73 11.81
N ALA A 155 -2.15 -2.94 11.27
CA ALA A 155 -3.32 -3.67 10.79
C ALA A 155 -4.25 -4.12 11.93
N VAL A 156 -5.52 -4.32 11.59
CA VAL A 156 -6.55 -4.85 12.51
C VAL A 156 -7.31 -5.99 11.86
N VAL A 157 -7.82 -6.88 12.71
CA VAL A 157 -8.66 -8.01 12.31
C VAL A 157 -10.03 -7.82 12.93
N ALA A 158 -11.07 -7.94 12.12
CA ALA A 158 -12.45 -7.96 12.56
C ALA A 158 -13.13 -9.19 11.95
N ASP A 159 -13.91 -9.91 12.77
CA ASP A 159 -14.72 -11.03 12.30
C ASP A 159 -15.68 -10.53 11.20
N PRO A 160 -15.59 -11.05 9.96
CA PRO A 160 -16.46 -10.65 8.87
C PRO A 160 -17.93 -11.05 9.08
N THR A 161 -18.22 -11.93 10.04
CA THR A 161 -19.58 -12.35 10.41
C THR A 161 -20.23 -11.43 11.45
N GLN A 162 -19.46 -10.52 12.05
CA GLN A 162 -19.92 -9.59 13.08
C GLN A 162 -20.00 -8.15 12.54
N PRO A 163 -20.77 -7.25 13.18
CA PRO A 163 -20.73 -5.84 12.87
C PRO A 163 -19.30 -5.29 12.97
N ARG A 164 -18.88 -4.51 11.96
CA ARG A 164 -17.52 -3.93 11.93
C ARG A 164 -17.32 -2.98 13.13
N PRO A 165 -16.25 -3.15 13.92
CA PRO A 165 -16.02 -2.36 15.13
C PRO A 165 -15.64 -0.91 14.81
N PHE A 166 -15.89 -0.03 15.77
CA PHE A 166 -15.39 1.34 15.76
C PHE A 166 -14.05 1.43 16.52
N TYR A 167 -13.14 2.24 15.98
CA TYR A 167 -11.85 2.53 16.57
C TYR A 167 -11.80 4.01 16.98
N ASN A 168 -11.18 4.28 18.14
CA ASN A 168 -10.98 5.64 18.65
C ASN A 168 -9.54 6.13 18.48
N LEU A 169 -8.61 5.22 18.18
CA LEU A 169 -7.19 5.50 18.03
C LEU A 169 -6.74 5.11 16.63
N PHE A 170 -5.99 6.01 16.00
CA PHE A 170 -5.39 5.84 14.69
C PHE A 170 -3.87 5.76 14.82
N TYR A 171 -3.29 4.70 14.27
CA TYR A 171 -1.85 4.42 14.30
C TYR A 171 -1.19 4.50 12.92
N GLY A 172 -1.91 4.98 11.91
CA GLY A 172 -1.39 5.16 10.55
C GLY A 172 -0.81 6.55 10.31
N THR A 173 -0.39 6.79 9.06
CA THR A 173 0.19 8.05 8.62
C THR A 173 -0.89 9.13 8.43
N THR A 174 -0.78 10.24 9.17
CA THR A 174 -1.81 11.31 9.23
C THR A 174 -2.11 11.97 7.89
N ALA A 175 -1.13 12.06 6.99
CA ALA A 175 -1.32 12.61 5.64
C ALA A 175 -2.32 11.81 4.77
N TYR A 176 -2.58 10.54 5.13
CA TYR A 176 -3.52 9.64 4.46
C TYR A 176 -4.82 9.44 5.24
N ALA A 177 -4.97 10.11 6.39
CA ALA A 177 -6.11 9.91 7.28
C ALA A 177 -7.41 10.47 6.69
N ALA A 178 -8.50 9.73 6.91
CA ALA A 178 -9.84 10.15 6.53
C ALA A 178 -10.33 11.34 7.36
N SER A 179 -11.29 12.10 6.84
CA SER A 179 -11.85 13.29 7.49
C SER A 179 -12.33 13.03 8.92
N GLU A 180 -13.01 11.92 9.16
CA GLU A 180 -13.51 11.51 10.47
C GLU A 180 -12.39 11.22 11.49
N ILE A 181 -11.23 10.73 11.01
CA ILE A 181 -10.05 10.49 11.84
C ILE A 181 -9.40 11.81 12.23
N ILE A 182 -9.28 12.75 11.28
CA ILE A 182 -8.75 14.11 11.54
C ILE A 182 -9.64 14.83 12.55
N LEU A 183 -10.96 14.65 12.45
CA LEU A 183 -11.96 15.16 13.39
C LEU A 183 -12.00 14.42 14.74
N ARG A 184 -11.14 13.40 14.94
CA ARG A 184 -11.07 12.56 16.15
C ARG A 184 -12.41 11.88 16.49
N GLN A 185 -13.17 11.53 15.47
CA GLN A 185 -14.41 10.78 15.62
C GLN A 185 -14.11 9.27 15.65
N PRO A 186 -14.94 8.47 16.34
CA PRO A 186 -14.90 7.02 16.19
C PRO A 186 -15.09 6.66 14.71
N TYR A 187 -14.28 5.74 14.19
CA TYR A 187 -14.29 5.39 12.77
C TYR A 187 -14.27 3.87 12.54
N GLN A 188 -14.80 3.44 11.41
CA GLN A 188 -14.62 2.07 10.93
C GLN A 188 -13.40 1.98 10.01
N ALA A 189 -12.59 0.94 10.19
CA ALA A 189 -11.30 0.82 9.51
C ALA A 189 -11.45 0.68 7.98
N ALA A 190 -12.37 -0.14 7.50
CA ALA A 190 -12.54 -0.40 6.06
C ALA A 190 -12.93 0.86 5.26
N PRO A 191 -13.97 1.65 5.63
CA PRO A 191 -14.25 2.91 4.94
C PRO A 191 -13.07 3.90 5.00
N ALA A 192 -12.36 3.99 6.13
CA ALA A 192 -11.19 4.86 6.23
C ALA A 192 -10.06 4.44 5.28
N GLU A 193 -9.86 3.14 5.06
CA GLU A 193 -8.87 2.65 4.10
C GLU A 193 -9.22 2.99 2.64
N MET A 194 -10.51 3.10 2.30
CA MET A 194 -10.94 3.55 0.97
C MET A 194 -10.57 5.01 0.71
N TRP A 195 -10.63 5.85 1.75
CA TRP A 195 -10.11 7.21 1.68
C TRP A 195 -8.60 7.21 1.44
N THR A 196 -7.86 6.39 2.18
CA THR A 196 -6.42 6.20 2.00
C THR A 196 -6.06 5.81 0.56
N LEU A 197 -6.84 4.94 -0.08
CA LEU A 197 -6.68 4.61 -1.51
C LEU A 197 -6.90 5.83 -2.42
N GLY A 198 -7.90 6.67 -2.12
CA GLY A 198 -8.11 7.92 -2.85
C GLY A 198 -6.94 8.89 -2.75
N VAL A 199 -6.34 9.01 -1.55
CA VAL A 199 -5.13 9.82 -1.33
C VAL A 199 -3.94 9.24 -2.09
N LEU A 200 -3.71 7.91 -1.99
CA LEU A 200 -2.66 7.22 -2.73
C LEU A 200 -2.78 7.46 -4.25
N LEU A 201 -3.98 7.38 -4.81
CA LEU A 201 -4.21 7.65 -6.23
C LEU A 201 -3.77 9.07 -6.63
N SER A 202 -3.99 10.06 -5.77
CA SER A 202 -3.47 11.42 -6.00
C SER A 202 -1.95 11.48 -5.99
N TYR A 203 -1.29 10.81 -5.04
CA TYR A 203 0.17 10.72 -5.01
C TYR A 203 0.73 10.09 -6.28
N LEU A 204 0.12 9.02 -6.79
CA LEU A 204 0.53 8.39 -8.04
C LEU A 204 0.44 9.35 -9.24
N LEU A 205 -0.62 10.15 -9.32
CA LEU A 205 -0.92 11.00 -10.47
C LEU A 205 -0.24 12.37 -10.42
N THR A 206 0.00 12.89 -9.21
CA THR A 206 0.41 14.28 -9.00
C THR A 206 1.69 14.43 -8.18
N GLY A 207 2.13 13.38 -7.49
CA GLY A 207 3.21 13.43 -6.51
C GLY A 207 2.80 14.09 -5.19
N ALA A 208 1.52 14.39 -5.00
CA ALA A 208 1.04 15.15 -3.84
C ALA A 208 -0.32 14.65 -3.33
N SER A 209 -0.58 14.97 -2.06
CA SER A 209 -1.89 14.84 -1.44
C SER A 209 -2.95 15.63 -2.22
N PRO A 210 -4.19 15.12 -2.35
CA PRO A 210 -5.31 15.86 -2.94
C PRO A 210 -5.84 16.95 -2.00
N PHE A 211 -5.33 17.03 -0.76
CA PHE A 211 -5.73 18.00 0.26
C PHE A 211 -4.51 18.82 0.70
N PRO A 212 -4.40 20.08 0.25
CA PRO A 212 -3.33 20.98 0.67
C PRO A 212 -3.34 21.31 2.17
N SER A 213 -4.50 21.15 2.82
CA SER A 213 -4.68 21.36 4.25
C SER A 213 -5.64 20.33 4.87
N GLU A 214 -5.58 20.15 6.18
CA GLU A 214 -6.56 19.34 6.93
C GLU A 214 -7.99 19.86 6.73
N ARG A 215 -8.17 21.18 6.58
CA ARG A 215 -9.48 21.79 6.30
C ARG A 215 -10.04 21.31 4.96
N ASP A 216 -9.20 21.16 3.94
CA ASP A 216 -9.63 20.64 2.64
C ASP A 216 -10.02 19.17 2.73
N ALA A 217 -9.29 18.37 3.52
CA ALA A 217 -9.67 16.99 3.81
C ALA A 217 -11.02 16.93 4.54
N ILE A 218 -11.21 17.72 5.61
CA ILE A 218 -12.47 17.78 6.37
C ILE A 218 -13.65 18.22 5.49
N GLU A 219 -13.44 19.20 4.61
CA GLU A 219 -14.49 19.71 3.71
C GLU A 219 -14.70 18.82 2.47
N GLY A 220 -13.81 17.84 2.21
CA GLY A 220 -13.82 16.99 1.02
C GLY A 220 -13.45 17.74 -0.25
N ARG A 221 -12.68 18.83 -0.15
CA ARG A 221 -12.25 19.66 -1.29
C ARG A 221 -10.99 19.11 -1.91
N ILE A 222 -11.17 18.31 -2.96
CA ILE A 222 -10.07 17.77 -3.76
C ILE A 222 -9.44 18.90 -4.58
N VAL A 223 -8.16 19.16 -4.34
CA VAL A 223 -7.33 20.11 -5.09
C VAL A 223 -6.16 19.34 -5.68
N LEU A 224 -6.25 19.03 -6.97
CA LEU A 224 -5.13 18.47 -7.70
C LEU A 224 -4.25 19.63 -8.16
N ASN A 225 -3.08 19.77 -7.54
CA ASN A 225 -2.05 20.71 -7.98
C ASN A 225 -1.44 20.22 -9.30
N VAL A 226 -2.23 20.33 -10.36
CA VAL A 226 -1.77 20.16 -11.73
C VAL A 226 -1.00 21.44 -12.05
N HIS A 227 0.28 21.51 -11.69
CA HIS A 227 1.08 22.70 -11.92
C HIS A 227 0.91 23.23 -13.37
N GLU A 228 0.19 24.35 -13.50
CA GLU A 228 0.21 25.24 -14.66
C GLU A 228 1.52 26.05 -14.63
N GLY A 229 2.65 25.36 -14.76
CA GLY A 229 3.90 26.00 -15.14
C GLY A 229 3.83 26.28 -16.64
N LYS A 230 4.06 27.53 -17.07
CA LYS A 230 3.95 28.07 -18.44
C LYS A 230 4.74 27.33 -19.55
N ALA A 231 5.33 26.16 -19.28
CA ALA A 231 6.05 25.33 -20.24
C ALA A 231 5.85 23.81 -20.07
N GLN A 232 4.99 23.34 -19.16
CA GLN A 232 4.67 21.91 -19.00
C GLN A 232 3.20 21.68 -19.30
N LYS A 233 2.88 20.93 -20.36
CA LYS A 233 1.52 20.45 -20.64
C LYS A 233 0.94 19.88 -19.34
N GLY A 234 -0.14 20.50 -18.84
CA GLY A 234 -0.81 20.08 -17.61
C GLY A 234 -1.17 18.60 -17.64
N ILE A 235 -1.25 17.99 -16.46
CA ILE A 235 -1.72 16.62 -16.29
C ILE A 235 -3.14 16.54 -16.85
N ARG A 236 -3.38 15.66 -17.81
CA ARG A 236 -4.73 15.26 -18.21
C ARG A 236 -5.09 14.03 -17.40
N VAL A 237 -5.67 14.23 -16.22
CA VAL A 237 -6.35 13.15 -15.48
C VAL A 237 -7.75 13.00 -16.05
N SER A 238 -8.14 11.77 -16.32
CA SER A 238 -9.18 11.46 -17.30
C SER A 238 -10.66 11.68 -16.94
N GLU A 239 -11.16 12.46 -15.98
CA GLU A 239 -12.59 12.41 -15.50
C GLU A 239 -13.06 11.06 -14.96
N VAL A 240 -12.84 9.95 -15.67
CA VAL A 240 -12.95 8.57 -15.22
C VAL A 240 -12.24 8.36 -13.89
N CYS A 241 -10.96 8.72 -13.88
CA CYS A 241 -10.06 8.56 -12.76
C CYS A 241 -10.45 9.51 -11.63
N LEU A 242 -10.84 10.75 -11.99
CA LEU A 242 -11.35 11.73 -11.02
C LEU A 242 -12.67 11.27 -10.39
N GLY A 243 -13.53 10.62 -11.17
CA GLY A 243 -14.78 10.02 -10.70
C GLY A 243 -14.51 8.95 -9.64
N LEU A 244 -13.57 8.03 -9.91
CA LEU A 244 -13.13 7.05 -8.91
C LEU A 244 -12.57 7.75 -7.66
N MET A 245 -11.65 8.69 -7.83
CA MET A 245 -11.02 9.41 -6.73
C MET A 245 -12.06 10.11 -5.84
N ARG A 246 -13.06 10.77 -6.44
CA ARG A 246 -14.18 11.41 -5.72
C ARG A 246 -15.01 10.39 -4.92
N ARG A 247 -15.21 9.17 -5.44
CA ARG A 247 -15.92 8.10 -4.73
C ARG A 247 -15.12 7.58 -3.54
N CYS A 248 -13.80 7.43 -3.68
CA CYS A 248 -12.90 7.04 -2.59
C CYS A 248 -12.84 8.13 -1.51
N LEU A 249 -12.82 9.41 -1.92
CA LEU A 249 -12.66 10.58 -1.03
C LEU A 249 -14.00 11.20 -0.61
N ASN A 250 -15.07 10.41 -0.56
CA ASN A 250 -16.33 10.89 0.01
C ASN A 250 -16.17 11.09 1.52
N LYS A 251 -16.47 12.31 2.00
CA LYS A 251 -16.36 12.66 3.43
C LYS A 251 -17.35 11.91 4.32
N ASP A 252 -18.47 11.46 3.75
CA ASP A 252 -19.45 10.64 4.44
C ASP A 252 -19.03 9.17 4.30
N PRO A 253 -18.58 8.49 5.38
CA PRO A 253 -18.10 7.10 5.31
C PRO A 253 -19.15 6.12 4.79
N GLU A 254 -20.43 6.39 5.04
CA GLU A 254 -21.55 5.52 4.60
C GLU A 254 -21.82 5.65 3.09
N ARG A 255 -21.40 6.75 2.48
CA ARG A 255 -21.52 7.01 1.03
C ARG A 255 -20.21 6.84 0.29
N ARG A 256 -19.14 6.50 1.01
CA ARG A 256 -17.82 6.24 0.44
C ARG A 256 -17.84 4.90 -0.26
N ALA A 257 -17.22 4.84 -1.44
CA ALA A 257 -17.19 3.57 -2.17
C ALA A 257 -16.48 2.49 -1.35
N ASN A 258 -17.05 1.29 -1.34
CA ASN A 258 -16.40 0.14 -0.74
C ASN A 258 -15.37 -0.47 -1.71
N ILE A 259 -14.59 -1.44 -1.22
CA ILE A 259 -13.50 -2.02 -2.02
C ILE A 259 -13.98 -2.77 -3.26
N GLU A 260 -15.16 -3.40 -3.20
CA GLU A 260 -15.76 -4.12 -4.32
C GLU A 260 -16.17 -3.14 -5.42
N GLU A 261 -16.78 -2.02 -5.05
CA GLU A 261 -17.15 -0.95 -5.97
C GLU A 261 -15.95 -0.25 -6.61
N ILE A 262 -14.83 -0.14 -5.88
CA ILE A 262 -13.56 0.41 -6.39
C ILE A 262 -12.93 -0.56 -7.38
N ARG A 263 -12.84 -1.84 -7.00
CA ARG A 263 -12.33 -2.93 -7.86
C ARG A 263 -13.13 -3.06 -9.15
N ASP A 264 -14.45 -2.93 -9.04
CA ASP A 264 -15.37 -3.02 -10.17
C ASP A 264 -15.51 -1.72 -10.98
N HIS A 265 -14.87 -0.65 -10.52
CA HIS A 265 -14.88 0.60 -11.24
C HIS A 265 -14.20 0.43 -12.60
N TRP A 266 -14.78 1.03 -13.63
CA TRP A 266 -14.32 0.93 -15.02
C TRP A 266 -12.90 1.47 -15.26
N TRP A 267 -12.42 2.36 -14.39
CA TRP A 267 -11.01 2.79 -14.39
C TRP A 267 -10.07 1.70 -13.90
N VAL A 268 -10.51 0.82 -13.00
CA VAL A 268 -9.67 -0.25 -12.42
C VAL A 268 -9.79 -1.52 -13.25
N ARG A 269 -11.02 -1.95 -13.57
CA ARG A 269 -11.29 -3.10 -14.44
C ARG A 269 -10.51 -3.00 -15.75
N GLY A 270 -9.90 -4.08 -16.21
CA GLY A 270 -9.15 -4.11 -17.48
C GLY A 270 -7.73 -3.52 -17.41
N ALA A 271 -7.23 -3.17 -16.22
CA ALA A 271 -5.91 -2.54 -16.07
C ALA A 271 -4.76 -3.43 -16.54
N TRP A 272 -4.82 -4.74 -16.27
CA TRP A 272 -3.77 -5.69 -16.67
C TRP A 272 -3.78 -5.94 -18.18
N GLU A 273 -4.95 -6.13 -18.78
CA GLU A 273 -5.09 -6.34 -20.22
C GLU A 273 -4.59 -5.13 -21.02
N ALA A 274 -4.88 -3.93 -20.53
CA ALA A 274 -4.38 -2.69 -21.12
C ALA A 274 -2.85 -2.56 -20.99
N TRP A 275 -2.27 -3.05 -19.89
CA TRP A 275 -0.83 -3.02 -19.65
C TRP A 275 -0.06 -4.04 -20.51
N GLU A 276 -0.51 -5.30 -20.51
CA GLU A 276 0.09 -6.36 -21.32
C GLU A 276 0.02 -6.07 -22.82
N GLY A 277 -1.11 -5.54 -23.29
CA GLY A 277 -1.27 -5.15 -24.69
C GLY A 277 -0.31 -4.06 -25.15
N ARG A 278 0.26 -3.29 -24.21
CA ARG A 278 1.26 -2.26 -24.48
C ARG A 278 2.68 -2.79 -24.45
N MET A 279 3.00 -3.73 -23.55
CA MET A 279 4.31 -4.37 -23.50
C MET A 279 4.60 -5.25 -24.73
N ARG A 280 3.55 -5.69 -25.44
CA ARG A 280 3.66 -6.47 -26.68
C ARG A 280 3.80 -5.63 -27.96
N ARG A 281 3.79 -4.29 -27.88
CA ARG A 281 3.91 -3.36 -29.01
C ARG A 281 5.23 -2.61 -28.98
#